data_AF-A0A7S4ESB9-F1
#
_entry.id   AF-A0A7S4ESB9-F1
#
_cell.length_a   1.000
_cell.length_b   1.000
_cell.length_c   1.000
_cell.angle_alpha   90.00
_cell.angle_beta   90.00
_cell.angle_gamma   90.00
#
_symmetry.space_group_name_H-M   'P 1'
#
loop_
_entity.id
_entity.type
_entity.pdbx_description
1 polymer ?
#
loop_
_entity_poly.entity_id
_entity_poly.type
_entity_poly.pdbx_seq_one_letter_code
_entity_poly.pdbx_strand_id
1 'polypeptide(L)'
;LVGPLEVMRSSGDGESNTKPIGVATHHATLLSSTVNMANTVLGVGLLALPRVFAHSGIVWGIIFNFVAVFTNIFTCHLIGECQARAGRPSSFKQLADAALPYFSLLVDAGVLANCLGAGCSYAIVATDSFHSVGGDGAPRAVWTLLTLAIVTPLSFLKSMDSLRFTSAAAIIILMFILVVVILYLLDPWEAPLLRACPGGGGGGGGGG
;
A
#
# COMPACT_ATOMS: atom_id res chain seq x y z
N LEU A 1 -37.18 11.80 27.40
CA LEU A 1 -35.78 12.10 27.03
C LEU A 1 -35.44 11.23 25.84
N VAL A 2 -35.85 11.71 24.67
CA VAL A 2 -35.71 11.05 23.37
C VAL A 2 -34.28 11.31 22.89
N GLY A 3 -33.57 10.25 22.51
CA GLY A 3 -32.14 10.30 22.21
C GLY A 3 -31.82 10.98 20.87
N PRO A 4 -30.57 11.42 20.67
CA PRO A 4 -30.08 12.07 19.44
C PRO A 4 -30.05 11.14 18.20
N LEU A 5 -30.48 9.89 18.31
CA LEU A 5 -30.55 8.92 17.20
C LEU A 5 -31.82 9.05 16.34
N GLU A 6 -32.85 9.75 16.82
CA GLU A 6 -34.12 9.90 16.08
C GLU A 6 -34.09 11.10 15.11
N VAL A 7 -33.20 12.06 15.35
CA VAL A 7 -33.05 13.27 14.51
C VAL A 7 -32.40 12.98 13.15
N MET A 8 -31.69 11.86 12.99
CA MET A 8 -31.14 11.47 11.67
C MET A 8 -32.12 10.69 10.78
N ARG A 9 -33.28 10.27 11.30
CA ARG A 9 -34.26 9.51 10.50
C ARG A 9 -35.31 10.40 9.81
N SER A 10 -35.39 11.68 10.18
CA SER A 10 -36.36 12.64 9.62
C SER A 10 -35.68 13.69 8.73
N SER A 11 -34.98 13.23 7.69
CA SER A 11 -34.58 14.09 6.56
C SER A 11 -34.46 13.27 5.27
N GLY A 12 -35.37 12.31 5.08
CA GLY A 12 -35.72 11.81 3.77
C GLY A 12 -37.02 12.49 3.38
N ASP A 13 -36.93 13.45 2.46
CA ASP A 13 -37.98 14.04 1.60
C ASP A 13 -37.71 15.53 1.43
N GLY A 14 -36.86 15.86 0.44
CA GLY A 14 -36.38 17.21 0.20
C GLY A 14 -35.64 17.30 -1.13
N GLU A 15 -36.43 17.27 -2.19
CA GLU A 15 -36.24 17.87 -3.51
C GLU A 15 -34.86 18.45 -3.88
N SER A 16 -34.40 17.98 -5.04
CA SER A 16 -33.26 18.44 -5.82
C SER A 16 -33.12 19.96 -5.94
N ASN A 17 -32.09 20.56 -5.35
CA ASN A 17 -31.50 21.80 -5.89
C ASN A 17 -30.05 22.03 -5.44
N THR A 18 -29.16 21.11 -5.78
CA THR A 18 -27.73 21.40 -5.79
C THR A 18 -27.32 21.50 -7.25
N LYS A 19 -27.08 22.74 -7.71
CA LYS A 19 -26.38 23.03 -8.97
C LYS A 19 -25.29 21.98 -9.18
N PRO A 20 -25.26 21.25 -10.31
CA PRO A 20 -24.19 20.31 -10.55
C PRO A 20 -22.90 21.14 -10.67
N ILE A 21 -22.08 21.11 -9.63
CA ILE A 21 -20.64 21.34 -9.79
C ILE A 21 -20.25 20.38 -10.90
N GLY A 22 -19.72 20.90 -12.00
CA GLY A 22 -19.26 20.13 -13.15
C GLY A 22 -18.13 19.20 -12.75
N VAL A 23 -18.48 18.11 -12.06
CA VAL A 23 -17.65 16.94 -11.87
C VAL A 23 -17.78 16.21 -13.19
N ALA A 24 -16.76 16.30 -14.04
CA ALA A 24 -16.66 15.44 -15.21
C ALA A 24 -16.86 13.99 -14.73
N THR A 25 -17.95 13.37 -15.15
CA THR A 25 -18.35 12.01 -14.74
C THR A 25 -17.41 11.00 -15.40
N HIS A 26 -16.16 10.96 -14.95
CA HIS A 26 -15.29 9.83 -15.20
C HIS A 26 -15.85 8.66 -14.39
N HIS A 27 -16.75 7.89 -15.01
CA HIS A 27 -17.22 6.63 -14.46
C HIS A 27 -16.05 5.66 -14.34
N ALA A 28 -15.41 5.62 -13.18
CA ALA A 28 -14.44 4.58 -12.84
C ALA A 28 -15.18 3.25 -12.80
N THR A 29 -14.82 2.34 -13.71
CA THR A 29 -15.38 0.97 -13.74
C THR A 29 -14.94 0.20 -12.49
N LEU A 30 -15.79 -0.73 -12.04
CA LEU A 30 -15.46 -1.62 -10.91
C LEU A 30 -14.13 -2.33 -11.11
N LEU A 31 -13.83 -2.74 -12.35
CA LEU A 31 -12.55 -3.35 -12.71
C LEU A 31 -11.37 -2.39 -12.48
N SER A 32 -11.47 -1.14 -12.94
CA SER A 32 -10.42 -0.13 -12.74
C SER A 32 -10.18 0.13 -11.25
N SER A 33 -11.26 0.24 -10.46
CA SER A 33 -11.17 0.43 -9.02
C SER A 33 -10.55 -0.77 -8.30
N THR A 34 -10.95 -2.00 -8.64
CA THR A 34 -10.38 -3.22 -8.05
C THR A 34 -8.90 -3.35 -8.36
N VAL A 35 -8.51 -3.11 -9.61
CA VAL A 35 -7.12 -3.15 -10.05
C VAL A 35 -6.28 -2.08 -9.35
N ASN A 36 -6.80 -0.86 -9.21
CA ASN A 36 -6.12 0.20 -8.49
C ASN A 36 -5.94 -0.12 -7.00
N MET A 37 -6.95 -0.71 -6.35
CA MET A 37 -6.84 -1.21 -4.99
C MET A 37 -5.82 -2.35 -4.89
N ALA A 38 -5.83 -3.30 -5.82
CA ALA A 38 -4.87 -4.41 -5.86
C ALA A 38 -3.43 -3.92 -5.99
N ASN A 39 -3.16 -2.95 -6.88
CA ASN A 39 -1.84 -2.34 -7.03
C ASN A 39 -1.33 -1.73 -5.71
N THR A 40 -2.23 -1.12 -4.93
CA THR A 40 -1.89 -0.52 -3.64
C THR A 40 -1.58 -1.59 -2.57
N VAL A 41 -2.35 -2.69 -2.54
CA VAL A 41 -2.14 -3.81 -1.60
C VAL A 41 -0.86 -4.58 -1.92
N LEU A 42 -0.56 -4.81 -3.20
CA LEU A 42 0.63 -5.56 -3.62
C LEU A 42 1.92 -4.81 -3.26
N GLY A 43 2.02 -3.54 -3.65
CA GLY A 43 3.04 -2.57 -3.25
C GLY A 43 4.46 -3.11 -2.99
N VAL A 44 5.16 -2.50 -2.02
CA VAL A 44 6.45 -3.01 -1.50
C VAL A 44 6.29 -4.29 -0.67
N GLY A 45 5.06 -4.64 -0.27
CA GLY A 45 4.77 -5.85 0.51
C GLY A 45 5.20 -7.11 -0.22
N LEU A 46 5.00 -7.16 -1.55
CA LEU A 46 5.42 -8.29 -2.38
C LEU A 46 6.94 -8.55 -2.35
N LEU A 47 7.76 -7.51 -2.20
CA LEU A 47 9.22 -7.64 -2.09
C LEU A 47 9.66 -8.22 -0.74
N ALA A 48 8.89 -7.96 0.32
CA ALA A 48 9.16 -8.49 1.65
C ALA A 48 8.67 -9.93 1.83
N LEU A 49 7.58 -10.32 1.17
CA LEU A 49 7.00 -11.67 1.27
C LEU A 49 8.02 -12.81 1.11
N PRO A 50 8.83 -12.91 0.04
CA PRO A 50 9.74 -14.04 -0.13
C PRO A 50 10.77 -14.13 1.01
N ARG A 51 11.24 -13.00 1.53
CA ARG A 51 12.15 -12.97 2.68
C ARG A 51 11.47 -13.46 3.96
N VAL A 52 10.20 -13.10 4.18
CA VAL A 52 9.42 -13.58 5.32
C VAL A 52 9.24 -15.10 5.23
N PHE A 53 8.83 -15.62 4.06
CA PHE A 53 8.69 -17.07 3.86
C PHE A 53 9.99 -17.84 4.05
N ALA A 54 11.14 -17.26 3.65
CA ALA A 54 12.45 -17.85 3.89
C ALA A 54 12.81 -17.95 5.38
N HIS A 55 12.39 -16.98 6.21
CA HIS A 55 12.71 -16.97 7.65
C HIS A 55 11.66 -17.67 8.52
N SER A 56 10.36 -17.55 8.23
CA SER A 56 9.28 -18.14 9.03
C SER A 56 8.96 -19.59 8.64
N GLY A 57 9.43 -20.04 7.47
CA GLY A 57 9.03 -21.30 6.87
C GLY A 57 7.66 -21.22 6.19
N ILE A 58 7.44 -22.16 5.25
CA ILE A 58 6.26 -22.17 4.37
C ILE A 58 4.96 -22.37 5.15
N VAL A 59 4.96 -23.30 6.13
CA VAL A 59 3.75 -23.64 6.90
C VAL A 59 3.23 -22.43 7.67
N TRP A 60 4.09 -21.76 8.44
CA TRP A 60 3.70 -20.57 9.20
C TRP A 60 3.34 -19.39 8.30
N GLY A 61 4.07 -19.20 7.18
CA GLY A 61 3.74 -18.16 6.21
C GLY A 61 2.34 -18.33 5.61
N ILE A 62 1.94 -19.57 5.28
CA ILE A 62 0.59 -19.86 4.78
C ILE A 62 -0.47 -19.58 5.85
N ILE A 63 -0.25 -20.00 7.09
CA ILE A 63 -1.20 -19.78 8.19
C ILE A 63 -1.40 -18.28 8.43
N PHE A 64 -0.32 -17.50 8.57
CA PHE A 64 -0.43 -16.06 8.77
C PHE A 64 -1.06 -15.34 7.59
N ASN A 65 -0.81 -15.79 6.36
CA ASN A 65 -1.45 -15.26 5.17
C ASN A 65 -2.97 -15.50 5.19
N PHE A 66 -3.43 -16.70 5.56
CA PHE A 66 -4.87 -16.96 5.70
C PHE A 66 -5.50 -16.07 6.76
N VAL A 67 -4.88 -15.94 7.95
CA VAL A 67 -5.38 -15.05 9.00
C VAL A 67 -5.49 -13.61 8.50
N ALA A 68 -4.47 -13.10 7.81
CA ALA A 68 -4.48 -11.75 7.24
C ALA A 68 -5.63 -11.57 6.23
N VAL A 69 -5.88 -12.55 5.36
CA VAL A 69 -6.99 -12.51 4.39
C VAL A 69 -8.33 -12.50 5.11
N PHE A 70 -8.55 -13.35 6.11
CA PHE A 70 -9.79 -13.36 6.89
C PHE A 70 -10.02 -12.03 7.61
N THR A 71 -9.00 -11.47 8.27
CA THR A 71 -9.09 -10.17 8.92
C THR A 71 -9.37 -9.05 7.93
N ASN A 72 -8.78 -9.08 6.73
CA ASN A 72 -9.03 -8.08 5.69
C ASN A 72 -10.48 -8.15 5.17
N ILE A 73 -10.99 -9.35 4.88
CA ILE A 73 -12.38 -9.54 4.44
C ILE A 73 -13.35 -9.05 5.51
N PHE A 74 -13.13 -9.43 6.77
CA PHE A 74 -13.95 -9.00 7.90
C PHE A 74 -13.95 -7.48 8.06
N THR A 75 -12.78 -6.85 7.95
CA THR A 75 -12.62 -5.38 8.03
C THR A 75 -13.38 -4.68 6.92
N CYS A 76 -13.25 -5.14 5.67
CA CYS A 76 -13.99 -4.59 4.54
C CYS A 76 -15.51 -4.71 4.72
N HIS A 77 -15.99 -5.84 5.26
CA HIS A 77 -17.40 -6.05 5.55
C HIS A 77 -17.92 -5.08 6.61
N LEU A 78 -17.19 -4.91 7.71
CA LEU A 78 -17.52 -3.96 8.78
C LEU A 78 -17.59 -2.52 8.26
N ILE A 79 -16.58 -2.09 7.50
CA ILE A 79 -16.54 -0.73 6.94
C ILE A 79 -17.71 -0.52 5.97
N GLY A 80 -18.04 -1.52 5.13
CA GLY A 80 -19.18 -1.44 4.22
C GLY A 80 -20.51 -1.25 4.95
N GLU A 81 -20.75 -2.01 6.02
CA GLU A 81 -21.93 -1.87 6.89
C GLU A 81 -21.99 -0.49 7.57
N CYS A 82 -20.85 -0.02 8.10
CA CYS A 82 -20.77 1.30 8.72
C CYS A 82 -21.06 2.41 7.70
N GLN A 83 -20.52 2.32 6.49
CA GLN A 83 -20.78 3.29 5.41
C GLN A 83 -22.25 3.28 4.96
N ALA A 84 -22.89 2.10 4.95
CA ALA A 84 -24.33 2.00 4.65
C ALA A 84 -25.19 2.71 5.71
N ARG A 85 -24.76 2.68 6.98
CA ARG A 85 -25.48 3.32 8.11
C ARG A 85 -25.20 4.81 8.26
N ALA A 86 -23.99 5.29 7.94
CA ALA A 86 -23.60 6.69 8.07
C ALA A 86 -24.03 7.58 6.88
N GLY A 87 -24.50 6.98 5.78
CA GLY A 87 -24.82 7.69 4.53
C GLY A 87 -23.60 7.88 3.61
N ARG A 88 -23.84 8.01 2.30
CA ARG A 88 -22.81 8.23 1.27
C ARG A 88 -22.84 9.69 0.79
N PRO A 89 -21.69 10.36 0.57
CA PRO A 89 -20.31 9.89 0.82
C PRO A 89 -19.88 10.13 2.27
N SER A 90 -19.43 9.06 2.94
CA SER A 90 -18.81 9.14 4.27
C SER A 90 -17.30 8.91 4.17
N SER A 91 -16.52 9.91 4.57
CA SER A 91 -15.07 9.75 4.75
C SER A 91 -14.78 8.83 5.93
N PHE A 92 -13.64 8.12 5.90
CA PHE A 92 -13.21 7.27 7.02
C PHE A 92 -13.15 8.06 8.34
N LYS A 93 -12.82 9.35 8.29
CA LYS A 93 -12.85 10.25 9.44
C LYS A 93 -14.27 10.46 9.98
N GLN A 94 -15.24 10.75 9.11
CA GLN A 94 -16.64 10.92 9.51
C GLN A 94 -17.21 9.61 10.09
N LEU A 95 -16.77 8.48 9.54
CA LEU A 95 -17.13 7.16 10.05
C LEU A 95 -16.52 6.89 11.42
N ALA A 96 -15.25 7.26 11.63
CA ALA A 96 -14.55 7.16 12.91
C ALA A 96 -15.18 8.08 13.97
N ASP A 97 -15.52 9.32 13.61
CA ASP A 97 -16.21 10.28 14.48
C ASP A 97 -17.60 9.75 14.90
N ALA A 98 -18.33 9.13 13.97
CA ALA A 98 -19.65 8.56 14.23
C ALA A 98 -19.61 7.26 15.05
N ALA A 99 -18.59 6.41 14.83
CA ALA A 99 -18.47 5.13 15.53
C ALA A 99 -17.85 5.27 16.93
N LEU A 100 -16.80 6.09 17.07
CA LEU A 100 -16.02 6.25 18.30
C LEU A 100 -15.53 7.69 18.47
N PRO A 101 -16.39 8.63 18.96
CA PRO A 101 -16.06 10.05 19.04
C PRO A 101 -14.85 10.37 19.94
N TYR A 102 -14.52 9.51 20.91
CA TYR A 102 -13.36 9.69 21.78
C TYR A 102 -12.04 9.17 21.16
N PHE A 103 -12.10 8.18 20.26
CA PHE A 103 -10.92 7.55 19.67
C PHE A 103 -10.64 7.97 18.23
N SER A 104 -11.45 8.86 17.66
CA SER A 104 -11.26 9.32 16.28
C SER A 104 -9.87 9.91 16.02
N LEU A 105 -9.29 10.62 17.00
CA LEU A 105 -7.91 11.14 16.89
C LEU A 105 -6.87 10.01 16.74
N LEU A 106 -7.06 8.89 17.46
CA LEU A 106 -6.15 7.74 17.36
C LEU A 106 -6.27 7.04 16.00
N VAL A 107 -7.48 7.01 15.45
CA VAL A 107 -7.75 6.48 14.11
C VAL A 107 -7.07 7.36 13.04
N ASP A 108 -7.21 8.68 13.14
CA ASP A 108 -6.55 9.64 12.24
C ASP A 108 -5.02 9.55 12.35
N ALA A 109 -4.49 9.47 13.57
CA ALA A 109 -3.06 9.26 13.82
C ALA A 109 -2.55 7.93 13.25
N GLY A 110 -3.33 6.86 13.34
CA GLY A 110 -3.01 5.55 12.75
C GLY A 110 -2.95 5.59 11.22
N VAL A 111 -3.92 6.27 10.59
CA VAL A 111 -3.92 6.48 9.12
C VAL A 111 -2.70 7.30 8.70
N LEU A 112 -2.41 8.40 9.42
CA LEU A 112 -1.24 9.23 9.15
C LEU A 112 0.06 8.42 9.28
N ALA A 113 0.20 7.63 10.35
CA ALA A 113 1.36 6.77 10.57
C ALA A 113 1.52 5.72 9.46
N ASN A 114 0.42 5.11 9.00
CA ASN A 114 0.45 4.15 7.89
C ASN A 114 0.88 4.82 6.57
N CYS A 115 0.35 6.01 6.27
CA CYS A 115 0.73 6.77 5.08
C CYS A 115 2.21 7.21 5.14
N LEU A 116 2.67 7.70 6.29
CA LEU A 116 4.09 8.04 6.50
C LEU A 116 4.98 6.81 6.37
N GLY A 117 4.58 5.67 6.95
CA GLY A 117 5.30 4.40 6.84
C GLY A 117 5.42 3.91 5.40
N ALA A 118 4.33 3.96 4.63
CA ALA A 118 4.33 3.64 3.21
C ALA A 118 5.21 4.62 2.41
N GLY A 119 5.12 5.93 2.67
CA GLY A 119 5.97 6.92 2.03
C GLY A 119 7.46 6.70 2.31
N CYS A 120 7.82 6.44 3.57
CA CYS A 120 9.17 6.12 4.00
C CYS A 120 9.70 4.84 3.35
N SER A 121 8.89 3.79 3.24
CA SER A 121 9.34 2.53 2.61
C SER A 121 9.63 2.71 1.12
N TYR A 122 8.80 3.47 0.39
CA TYR A 122 9.10 3.84 -0.99
C TYR A 122 10.37 4.69 -1.11
N ALA A 123 10.58 5.65 -0.19
CA ALA A 123 11.78 6.47 -0.18
C ALA A 123 13.06 5.64 0.08
N ILE A 124 13.01 4.63 0.95
CA ILE A 124 14.13 3.71 1.21
C ILE A 124 14.44 2.90 -0.06
N VAL A 125 13.44 2.29 -0.69
CA VAL A 125 13.62 1.50 -1.92
C VAL A 125 14.19 2.36 -3.05
N ALA A 126 13.74 3.60 -3.19
CA ALA A 126 14.30 4.56 -4.13
C ALA A 126 15.77 4.86 -3.80
N THR A 127 16.09 5.11 -2.52
CA THR A 127 17.47 5.36 -2.06
C THR A 127 18.39 4.19 -2.36
N ASP A 128 17.95 2.96 -2.13
CA ASP A 128 18.73 1.76 -2.40
C ASP A 128 19.01 1.61 -3.90
N SER A 129 18.07 2.06 -4.75
CA SER A 129 18.25 2.11 -6.21
C SER A 129 19.21 3.21 -6.66
N PHE A 130 19.22 4.37 -6.00
CA PHE A 130 20.20 5.43 -6.30
C PHE A 130 21.60 5.08 -5.79
N HIS A 131 21.70 4.46 -4.61
CA HIS A 131 22.97 4.01 -4.05
C HIS A 131 23.63 2.94 -4.92
N SER A 132 22.86 2.01 -5.49
CA SER A 132 23.40 0.97 -6.38
C SER A 132 23.95 1.51 -7.71
N VAL A 133 23.44 2.67 -8.17
CA VAL A 133 23.89 3.33 -9.41
C VAL A 133 24.99 4.38 -9.14
N GLY A 134 24.96 5.06 -8.00
CA GLY A 134 25.82 6.20 -7.67
C GLY A 134 27.22 5.86 -7.14
N GLY A 135 27.47 4.60 -6.78
CA GLY A 135 28.74 4.14 -6.21
C GLY A 135 29.00 4.63 -4.77
N ASP A 136 29.96 3.99 -4.08
CA ASP A 136 30.24 4.15 -2.63
C ASP A 136 30.84 5.53 -2.23
N GLY A 137 30.71 6.57 -3.07
CA GLY A 137 31.34 7.87 -2.85
C GLY A 137 30.73 8.71 -1.72
N ALA A 138 29.53 8.38 -1.24
CA ALA A 138 28.85 9.08 -0.15
C ALA A 138 28.09 8.12 0.77
N PRO A 139 28.03 8.39 2.09
CA PRO A 139 27.33 7.53 3.03
C PRO A 139 25.84 7.45 2.71
N ARG A 140 25.23 6.27 2.88
CA ARG A 140 23.80 6.00 2.61
C ARG A 140 22.86 7.07 3.17
N ALA A 141 23.17 7.63 4.34
CA ALA A 141 22.39 8.68 4.99
C ALA A 141 22.27 9.96 4.13
N VAL A 142 23.31 10.33 3.38
CA VAL A 142 23.28 11.48 2.47
C VAL A 142 22.35 11.20 1.29
N TRP A 143 22.42 9.99 0.73
CA TRP A 143 21.49 9.55 -0.31
C TRP A 143 20.04 9.50 0.21
N THR A 144 19.82 9.04 1.44
CA THR A 144 18.49 9.02 2.06
C THR A 144 17.94 10.42 2.31
N LEU A 145 18.78 11.35 2.80
CA LEU A 145 18.38 12.75 3.00
C LEU A 145 18.09 13.44 1.67
N LEU A 146 18.87 13.14 0.63
CA LEU A 146 18.69 13.71 -0.70
C LEU A 146 17.41 13.20 -1.37
N THR A 147 17.14 11.89 -1.33
CA THR A 147 15.88 11.33 -1.85
C THR A 147 14.68 11.84 -1.07
N LEU A 148 14.78 11.92 0.27
CA LEU A 148 13.72 12.48 1.11
C LEU A 148 13.47 13.97 0.78
N ALA A 149 14.53 14.77 0.67
CA ALA A 149 14.44 16.19 0.32
C ALA A 149 13.86 16.43 -1.08
N ILE A 150 13.97 15.48 -2.01
CA ILE A 150 13.33 15.53 -3.34
C ILE A 150 11.88 15.03 -3.27
N VAL A 151 11.61 13.94 -2.57
CA VAL A 151 10.28 13.31 -2.47
C VAL A 151 9.30 14.17 -1.66
N THR A 152 9.78 14.86 -0.62
CA THR A 152 8.96 15.73 0.23
C THR A 152 8.28 16.88 -0.53
N PRO A 153 8.99 17.73 -1.31
CA PRO A 153 8.36 18.79 -2.09
C PRO A 153 7.54 18.23 -3.26
N LEU A 154 7.92 17.08 -3.83
CA LEU A 154 7.16 16.42 -4.88
C LEU A 154 5.80 15.90 -4.39
N SER A 155 5.74 15.47 -3.12
CA SER A 155 4.49 15.03 -2.47
C SER A 155 3.52 16.19 -2.21
N PHE A 156 4.01 17.44 -2.20
CA PHE A 156 3.21 18.65 -2.10
C PHE A 156 2.71 19.17 -3.46
N LEU A 157 3.17 18.61 -4.58
CA LEU A 157 2.66 18.99 -5.90
C LEU A 157 1.30 18.33 -6.19
N LYS A 158 0.28 19.19 -6.13
CA LYS A 158 -1.15 18.94 -6.38
C LYS A 158 -1.44 18.57 -7.85
N SER A 159 -1.02 17.39 -8.29
CA SER A 159 -1.32 16.87 -9.65
C SER A 159 -1.91 15.46 -9.54
N MET A 160 -3.23 15.39 -9.35
CA MET A 160 -4.00 14.14 -9.27
C MET A 160 -4.74 13.83 -10.58
N ASP A 161 -4.02 13.73 -11.70
CA ASP A 161 -4.58 13.20 -12.96
C ASP A 161 -3.78 12.02 -13.54
N SER A 162 -2.60 11.73 -12.94
CA SER A 162 -1.71 10.62 -13.31
C SER A 162 -2.17 9.26 -12.76
N LEU A 163 -3.21 9.21 -11.92
CA LEU A 163 -3.65 7.98 -11.22
C LEU A 163 -4.02 6.82 -12.17
N ARG A 164 -4.60 7.13 -13.34
CA ARG A 164 -4.94 6.08 -14.33
C ARG A 164 -3.70 5.52 -15.02
N PHE A 165 -2.69 6.34 -15.25
CA PHE A 165 -1.47 5.95 -15.94
C PHE A 165 -0.57 5.13 -15.01
N THR A 166 -0.47 5.51 -13.73
CA THR A 166 0.27 4.71 -12.74
C THR A 166 -0.34 3.35 -12.51
N SER A 167 -1.68 3.21 -12.51
CA SER A 167 -2.31 1.89 -12.36
C SER A 167 -2.07 0.99 -13.56
N ALA A 168 -2.11 1.53 -14.79
CA ALA A 168 -1.79 0.77 -15.99
C ALA A 168 -0.30 0.36 -16.04
N ALA A 169 0.62 1.29 -15.74
CA ALA A 169 2.05 1.02 -15.69
C ALA A 169 2.40 -0.03 -14.61
N ALA A 170 1.77 0.05 -13.43
CA ALA A 170 1.98 -0.92 -12.36
C ALA A 170 1.62 -2.35 -12.78
N ILE A 171 0.51 -2.56 -13.50
CA ILE A 171 0.13 -3.88 -14.00
C ILE A 171 1.16 -4.42 -15.00
N ILE A 172 1.66 -3.57 -15.90
CA ILE A 172 2.68 -3.97 -16.89
C ILE A 172 3.97 -4.39 -16.17
N ILE A 173 4.40 -3.62 -15.17
CA ILE A 173 5.59 -3.94 -14.37
C ILE A 173 5.37 -5.23 -13.56
N LEU A 174 4.19 -5.42 -12.96
CA LEU A 174 3.86 -6.66 -12.24
C LEU A 174 3.86 -7.87 -13.16
N MET A 175 3.23 -7.77 -14.33
CA MET A 175 3.27 -8.83 -15.35
C MET A 175 4.71 -9.13 -15.77
N PHE A 176 5.53 -8.10 -15.98
CA PHE A 176 6.95 -8.27 -16.31
C PHE A 176 7.72 -8.98 -15.19
N ILE A 177 7.55 -8.56 -13.94
CA ILE A 177 8.20 -9.20 -12.78
C ILE A 177 7.76 -10.67 -12.67
N LEU A 178 6.46 -10.97 -12.83
CA LEU A 178 5.97 -12.34 -12.81
C LEU A 178 6.57 -13.20 -13.92
N VAL A 179 6.67 -12.67 -15.14
CA VAL A 179 7.33 -13.37 -16.25
C VAL A 179 8.80 -13.63 -15.92
N VAL A 180 9.53 -12.63 -15.41
CA VAL A 180 10.94 -12.79 -15.00
C VAL A 180 11.08 -13.86 -13.91
N VAL A 181 10.19 -13.87 -12.91
CA VAL A 181 10.20 -14.90 -11.87
C VAL A 181 9.92 -16.29 -12.46
N ILE A 182 8.95 -16.41 -13.36
CA ILE A 182 8.65 -17.70 -14.02
C ILE A 182 9.83 -18.15 -14.88
N LEU A 183 10.44 -17.28 -15.67
CA LEU A 183 11.65 -17.59 -16.44
C LEU A 183 12.80 -18.02 -15.54
N TYR A 184 13.02 -17.32 -14.41
CA TYR A 184 14.03 -17.71 -13.42
C TYR A 184 13.76 -19.08 -12.80
N LEU A 185 12.48 -19.45 -12.60
CA LEU A 185 12.10 -20.79 -12.13
C LEU A 185 12.26 -21.87 -13.21
N LEU A 186 12.14 -21.52 -14.49
CA LEU A 186 12.24 -22.45 -15.61
C LEU A 186 13.69 -22.65 -16.11
N ASP A 187 14.55 -21.65 -15.98
CA ASP A 187 15.97 -21.68 -16.39
C ASP A 187 16.95 -21.64 -15.19
N PRO A 188 17.06 -22.70 -14.38
CA PRO A 188 17.95 -22.69 -13.20
C PRO A 188 19.46 -22.76 -13.50
N TRP A 189 19.95 -22.66 -14.74
CA TRP A 189 21.33 -23.11 -15.08
C TRP A 189 22.27 -22.19 -15.91
N GLU A 190 21.84 -21.17 -16.66
CA GLU A 190 22.79 -20.40 -17.51
C GLU A 190 22.71 -18.87 -17.30
N ALA A 191 23.20 -18.36 -16.16
CA ALA A 191 23.57 -16.95 -16.05
C ALA A 191 24.81 -16.74 -15.15
N PRO A 192 26.03 -16.80 -15.70
CA PRO A 192 27.26 -16.47 -14.99
C PRO A 192 27.36 -15.02 -14.48
N LEU A 193 26.45 -14.13 -14.89
CA LEU A 193 26.50 -12.68 -14.60
C LEU A 193 25.77 -12.25 -13.31
N LEU A 194 25.08 -13.17 -12.61
CA LEU A 194 24.40 -12.91 -11.33
C LEU A 194 24.92 -13.81 -10.21
N ARG A 195 26.23 -14.10 -10.19
CA ARG A 195 26.88 -14.54 -8.95
C ARG A 195 26.82 -13.36 -7.96
N ALA A 196 25.88 -13.42 -7.03
CA ALA A 196 25.89 -12.61 -5.82
C ALA A 196 27.30 -12.66 -5.19
N CYS A 197 27.79 -11.50 -4.75
CA CYS A 197 29.13 -11.32 -4.20
C CYS A 197 29.50 -12.42 -3.17
N PRO A 198 30.74 -12.97 -3.22
CA PRO A 198 31.27 -13.77 -2.13
C PRO A 198 31.61 -12.82 -0.97
N GLY A 199 30.74 -12.75 0.04
CA GLY A 199 30.90 -11.81 1.14
C GLY A 199 30.03 -12.16 2.35
N GLY A 200 30.24 -13.34 2.92
CA GLY A 200 29.63 -13.79 4.17
C GLY A 200 30.55 -14.78 4.87
N GLY A 201 31.68 -14.28 5.35
CA GLY A 201 32.66 -15.06 6.10
C GLY A 201 32.13 -15.50 7.47
N GLY A 202 32.35 -16.78 7.76
CA GLY A 202 32.27 -17.48 9.04
C GLY A 202 32.30 -18.97 8.72
N GLY A 203 33.44 -19.66 8.58
CA GLY A 203 34.57 -19.74 9.53
C GLY A 203 34.05 -20.43 10.80
N GLY A 204 34.38 -21.66 11.16
CA GLY A 204 35.29 -22.69 10.67
C GLY A 204 35.37 -23.80 11.73
N GLY A 205 35.91 -24.97 11.36
CA GLY A 205 36.29 -26.05 12.28
C GLY A 205 35.28 -27.21 12.29
N GLY A 206 35.65 -28.46 12.01
CA GLY A 206 36.97 -29.10 12.04
C GLY A 206 36.73 -30.51 12.57
N GLY A 207 37.38 -31.49 11.94
CA GLY A 207 37.09 -32.92 12.14
C GLY A 207 37.34 -33.46 13.55
N GLY A 208 36.75 -34.63 13.75
CA GLY A 208 36.90 -35.56 14.87
C GLY A 208 36.11 -36.80 14.53
#